data_AF-A0A1F7IC08-F1
#
_entry.id   AF-A0A1F7IC08-F1
#
_cell.length_a   1.000
_cell.length_b   1.000
_cell.length_c   1.000
_cell.angle_alpha   90.00
_cell.angle_beta   90.00
_cell.angle_gamma   90.00
#
_symmetry.space_group_name_H-M   'P 1'
#
loop_
_entity.id
_entity.type
_entity.pdbx_description
1 polymer ?
#
loop_
_entity_poly.entity_id
_entity_poly.type
_entity_poly.pdbx_seq_one_letter_code
_entity_poly.pdbx_strand_id
1 'polypeptide(L)'
;MKDLSVLNYSPKFKRKGFTALLCGVGNEGTADVFIKFLTTRNPKAKIIIIDLGKERIENVNKLVKEKHSSLDIFVKQINALSLQKIIKNGTIDWIEKDGFLEFFDKKSLSKMLFVWRQILNDEGFITTRIPVYRN
;
A
#
# COMPACT_ATOMS: atom_id res chain seq x y z
N MET A 1 -30.76 10.67 12.28
CA MET A 1 -29.35 10.51 12.69
C MET A 1 -28.89 9.10 12.36
N LYS A 2 -28.38 8.88 11.15
CA LYS A 2 -27.93 7.58 10.61
C LYS A 2 -26.42 7.59 10.28
N ASP A 3 -25.64 8.47 10.90
CA ASP A 3 -24.26 8.76 10.48
C ASP A 3 -23.15 8.20 11.37
N LEU A 4 -23.45 7.68 12.56
CA LEU A 4 -22.40 7.16 13.45
C LEU A 4 -21.93 5.74 13.10
N SER A 5 -22.74 4.97 12.36
CA SER A 5 -22.33 3.64 11.87
C SER A 5 -21.32 3.69 10.72
N VAL A 6 -21.22 4.84 10.01
CA VAL A 6 -20.22 5.07 8.96
C VAL A 6 -18.83 5.33 9.56
N LEU A 7 -18.78 5.81 10.81
CA LEU A 7 -17.54 6.03 11.57
C LEU A 7 -16.98 4.77 12.24
N ASN A 8 -17.77 3.68 12.30
CA ASN A 8 -17.26 2.36 12.65
C ASN A 8 -16.68 1.66 11.41
N TYR A 9 -15.75 2.33 10.74
CA TYR A 9 -14.98 1.69 9.68
C TYR A 9 -14.10 0.60 10.32
N SER A 10 -14.59 -0.63 10.31
CA SER A 10 -13.83 -1.82 10.66
C SER A 10 -13.43 -2.50 9.35
N PRO A 11 -12.27 -2.15 8.78
CA PRO A 11 -11.81 -2.74 7.52
C PRO A 11 -11.81 -4.26 7.65
N LYS A 12 -12.37 -4.94 6.64
CA LYS A 12 -12.47 -6.41 6.61
C LYS A 12 -11.12 -7.01 6.25
N PHE A 13 -10.10 -6.79 7.08
CA PHE A 13 -8.73 -7.26 6.84
C PHE A 13 -8.67 -8.74 6.51
N LYS A 14 -9.52 -9.57 7.13
CA LYS A 14 -9.52 -11.03 6.98
C LYS A 14 -10.29 -11.55 5.75
N ARG A 15 -10.73 -10.67 4.83
CA ARG A 15 -11.39 -11.10 3.59
C ARG A 15 -10.46 -12.03 2.79
N LYS A 16 -11.03 -13.06 2.16
CA LYS A 16 -10.27 -13.89 1.21
C LYS A 16 -9.89 -13.05 -0.01
N GLY A 17 -8.70 -13.27 -0.57
CA GLY A 17 -8.22 -12.52 -1.73
C GLY A 17 -7.88 -11.05 -1.44
N PHE A 18 -7.66 -10.71 -0.17
CA PHE A 18 -7.30 -9.35 0.23
C PHE A 18 -6.01 -8.90 -0.44
N THR A 19 -6.03 -7.76 -1.12
CA THR A 19 -4.86 -7.21 -1.82
C THR A 19 -4.47 -5.85 -1.27
N ALA A 20 -3.25 -5.74 -0.76
CA ALA A 20 -2.67 -4.50 -0.28
C ALA A 20 -1.65 -3.93 -1.26
N LEU A 21 -1.63 -2.60 -1.39
CA LEU A 21 -0.66 -1.84 -2.14
C LEU A 21 0.18 -0.99 -1.18
N LEU A 22 1.49 -1.19 -1.21
CA LEU A 22 2.48 -0.37 -0.52
C LEU A 22 3.10 0.60 -1.52
N CYS A 23 2.79 1.89 -1.37
CA CYS A 23 3.30 2.95 -2.24
C CYS A 23 4.51 3.64 -1.60
N GLY A 24 5.67 3.55 -2.24
CA GLY A 24 6.85 4.34 -1.87
C GLY A 24 7.47 3.91 -0.55
N VAL A 25 7.84 2.63 -0.46
CA VAL A 25 8.47 2.06 0.74
C VAL A 25 9.84 2.67 1.04
N GLY A 26 10.51 3.31 0.06
CA GLY A 26 11.74 4.09 0.28
C GLY A 26 12.99 3.24 0.53
N ASN A 27 12.93 2.25 1.43
CA ASN A 27 14.00 1.30 1.75
C ASN A 27 13.46 -0.03 2.28
N GLU A 28 14.36 -0.99 2.46
CA GLU A 28 14.08 -2.35 2.96
C GLU A 28 13.55 -2.38 4.41
N GLY A 29 14.04 -1.52 5.30
CA GLY A 29 13.60 -1.50 6.70
C GLY A 29 12.12 -1.10 6.82
N THR A 30 11.73 -0.08 6.07
CA THR A 30 10.35 0.39 5.98
C THR A 30 9.46 -0.68 5.33
N ALA A 31 9.93 -1.32 4.26
CA ALA A 31 9.21 -2.42 3.61
C ALA A 31 8.97 -3.60 4.59
N ASP A 32 9.98 -4.00 5.36
CA ASP A 32 9.88 -5.09 6.35
C ASP A 32 8.82 -4.78 7.43
N VAL A 33 8.85 -3.56 7.97
CA VAL A 33 7.87 -3.10 8.96
C VAL A 33 6.45 -3.12 8.39
N PHE A 34 6.27 -2.72 7.13
CA PHE A 34 4.95 -2.76 6.49
C PHE A 34 4.47 -4.17 6.22
N ILE A 35 5.32 -5.04 5.69
CA ILE A 35 4.98 -6.44 5.45
C ILE A 35 4.54 -7.10 6.76
N LYS A 36 5.29 -6.93 7.85
CA LYS A 36 4.93 -7.45 9.19
C LYS A 36 3.60 -6.89 9.69
N PHE A 37 3.38 -5.59 9.53
CA PHE A 37 2.15 -4.94 9.97
C PHE A 37 0.90 -5.42 9.21
N LEU A 38 1.04 -5.61 7.89
CA LEU A 38 0.02 -6.16 7.00
C LEU A 38 -0.32 -7.60 7.39
N THR A 39 0.71 -8.44 7.47
CA THR A 39 0.57 -9.88 7.73
C THR A 39 0.06 -10.21 9.12
N THR A 40 0.33 -9.36 10.11
CA THR A 40 -0.29 -9.47 11.44
C THR A 40 -1.82 -9.36 11.37
N ARG A 41 -2.35 -8.58 10.41
CA ARG A 41 -3.80 -8.38 10.21
C ARG A 41 -4.39 -9.40 9.24
N ASN A 42 -3.65 -9.74 8.19
CA ASN A 42 -4.00 -10.78 7.24
C ASN A 42 -2.77 -11.51 6.71
N PRO A 43 -2.45 -12.71 7.23
CA PRO A 43 -1.27 -13.47 6.80
C PRO A 43 -1.42 -14.07 5.40
N LYS A 44 -2.62 -14.02 4.79
CA LYS A 44 -2.91 -14.50 3.44
C LYS A 44 -3.14 -13.37 2.44
N ALA A 45 -2.82 -12.13 2.82
CA ALA A 45 -2.94 -11.00 1.91
C ALA A 45 -1.91 -11.09 0.78
N LYS A 46 -2.34 -10.75 -0.42
CA LYS A 46 -1.43 -10.41 -1.52
C LYS A 46 -0.89 -9.02 -1.28
N ILE A 47 0.42 -8.83 -1.36
CA ILE A 47 1.08 -7.54 -1.15
C ILE A 47 1.72 -7.10 -2.47
N ILE A 48 1.39 -5.91 -2.93
CA ILE A 48 2.02 -5.27 -4.08
C ILE A 48 2.86 -4.13 -3.54
N ILE A 49 4.16 -4.13 -3.81
CA ILE A 49 5.10 -3.08 -3.40
C ILE A 49 5.57 -2.35 -4.65
N ILE A 50 5.42 -1.03 -4.64
CA ILE A 50 5.89 -0.18 -5.74
C ILE A 50 6.87 0.89 -5.26
N ASP A 51 7.83 1.20 -6.12
CA ASP A 51 8.75 2.33 -5.97
C ASP A 51 9.23 2.76 -7.37
N LEU A 52 9.80 3.97 -7.47
CA LEU A 52 10.42 4.49 -8.68
C LEU A 52 11.91 4.13 -8.78
N GLY A 53 12.59 4.00 -7.65
CA GLY A 53 14.03 3.75 -7.59
C GLY A 53 14.38 2.29 -7.87
N LYS A 54 15.17 2.04 -8.92
CA LYS A 54 15.61 0.68 -9.30
C LYS A 54 16.34 -0.03 -8.15
N GLU A 55 17.30 0.64 -7.54
CA GLU A 55 18.07 0.11 -6.41
C GLU A 55 17.16 -0.24 -5.21
N ARG A 56 16.16 0.60 -4.91
CA ARG A 56 15.19 0.33 -3.84
C ARG A 56 14.39 -0.93 -4.11
N ILE A 57 13.95 -1.11 -5.35
CA ILE A 57 13.22 -2.31 -5.79
C ILE A 57 14.11 -3.56 -5.69
N GLU A 58 15.38 -3.47 -6.06
CA GLU A 58 16.33 -4.58 -5.97
C GLU A 58 16.56 -4.99 -4.50
N ASN A 59 16.78 -4.02 -3.61
CA ASN A 59 16.97 -4.27 -2.18
C ASN A 59 15.71 -4.85 -1.52
N VAL A 60 14.53 -4.32 -1.84
CA VAL A 60 13.26 -4.86 -1.33
C VAL A 60 13.00 -6.26 -1.88
N ASN A 61 13.34 -6.56 -3.15
CA ASN A 61 13.24 -7.92 -3.68
C ASN A 61 14.16 -8.89 -2.94
N LYS A 62 15.39 -8.48 -2.61
CA LYS A 62 16.32 -9.29 -1.82
C LYS A 62 15.75 -9.57 -0.43
N LEU A 63 15.28 -8.55 0.27
CA LEU A 63 14.60 -8.67 1.56
C LEU A 63 13.42 -9.66 1.49
N VAL A 64 12.56 -9.52 0.48
CA VAL A 64 11.37 -10.38 0.31
C VAL A 64 11.80 -11.83 0.13
N LYS A 65 12.80 -12.10 -0.70
CA LYS A 65 13.33 -13.46 -0.91
C LYS A 65 13.97 -14.05 0.36
N GLU A 66 14.66 -13.24 1.15
CA GLU A 66 15.39 -13.70 2.33
C GLU A 66 14.50 -13.90 3.57
N LYS A 67 13.52 -13.01 3.80
CA LYS A 67 12.74 -12.97 5.05
C LYS A 67 11.26 -13.29 4.88
N HIS A 68 10.71 -13.16 3.67
CA HIS A 68 9.28 -13.18 3.40
C HIS A 68 8.90 -14.10 2.25
N SER A 69 9.72 -15.10 1.94
CA SER A 69 9.57 -15.98 0.76
C SER A 69 8.30 -16.83 0.75
N SER A 70 7.67 -17.02 1.91
CA SER A 70 6.39 -17.74 2.05
C SER A 70 5.16 -16.87 1.80
N LEU A 71 5.33 -15.56 1.62
CA LEU A 71 4.24 -14.61 1.42
C LEU A 71 4.01 -14.31 -0.07
N ASP A 72 2.77 -13.97 -0.44
CA ASP A 72 2.42 -13.57 -1.80
C ASP A 72 2.75 -12.08 -2.02
N ILE A 73 4.02 -11.79 -2.34
CA ILE A 73 4.53 -10.42 -2.50
C ILE A 73 5.03 -10.17 -3.91
N PHE A 74 4.50 -9.13 -4.56
CA PHE A 74 4.95 -8.64 -5.86
C PHE A 74 5.62 -7.27 -5.72
N VAL A 75 6.90 -7.19 -6.05
CA VAL A 75 7.67 -5.94 -6.02
C VAL A 75 7.87 -5.45 -7.45
N LYS A 76 7.48 -4.21 -7.76
CA LYS A 76 7.60 -3.64 -9.12
C LYS A 76 8.07 -2.19 -9.14
N GLN A 77 8.96 -1.87 -10.07
CA GLN A 77 9.35 -0.50 -10.35
C GLN A 77 8.28 0.20 -11.19
N ILE A 78 7.47 1.06 -10.57
CA ILE A 78 6.30 1.70 -11.20
C ILE A 78 6.14 3.12 -10.69
N ASN A 79 5.80 4.04 -11.61
CA ASN A 79 5.32 5.36 -11.22
C ASN A 79 3.89 5.28 -10.66
N ALA A 80 3.69 5.71 -9.42
CA ALA A 80 2.38 5.70 -8.74
C ALA A 80 1.28 6.42 -9.53
N LEU A 81 1.62 7.43 -10.36
CA LEU A 81 0.69 8.14 -11.24
C LEU A 81 0.21 7.32 -12.45
N SER A 82 0.77 6.12 -12.64
CA SER A 82 0.49 5.21 -13.76
C SER A 82 0.03 3.82 -13.29
N LEU A 83 -0.38 3.66 -12.02
CA LEU A 83 -0.78 2.36 -11.46
C LEU A 83 -1.91 1.67 -12.23
N GLN A 84 -2.85 2.44 -12.77
CA GLN A 84 -3.98 1.97 -13.56
C GLN A 84 -3.57 1.21 -14.84
N LYS A 85 -2.31 1.35 -15.28
CA LYS A 85 -1.78 0.58 -16.43
C LYS A 85 -1.46 -0.88 -16.08
N ILE A 86 -1.35 -1.19 -14.79
CA ILE A 86 -0.80 -2.47 -14.30
C ILE A 86 -1.75 -3.11 -13.26
N ILE A 87 -2.41 -2.29 -12.47
CA ILE A 87 -3.39 -2.70 -11.47
C ILE A 87 -4.79 -2.48 -12.04
N LYS A 88 -5.59 -3.54 -12.05
CA LYS A 88 -6.98 -3.48 -12.51
C LYS A 88 -7.83 -2.64 -11.56
N ASN A 89 -8.81 -1.91 -12.11
CA ASN A 89 -9.76 -1.14 -11.31
C ASN A 89 -10.52 -2.01 -10.30
N GLY A 90 -10.78 -1.45 -9.11
CA GLY A 90 -11.58 -2.12 -8.09
C GLY A 90 -10.95 -3.38 -7.49
N THR A 91 -9.62 -3.53 -7.51
CA THR A 91 -8.93 -4.75 -7.02
C THR A 91 -8.13 -4.55 -5.75
N ILE A 92 -7.83 -3.32 -5.35
CA ILE A 92 -7.06 -3.02 -4.14
C ILE A 92 -8.00 -2.85 -2.96
N ASP A 93 -7.75 -3.61 -1.90
CA ASP A 93 -8.45 -3.48 -0.62
C ASP A 93 -7.85 -2.38 0.23
N TRP A 94 -6.53 -2.25 0.18
CA TRP A 94 -5.82 -1.40 1.11
C TRP A 94 -4.63 -0.73 0.44
N ILE A 95 -4.59 0.59 0.47
CA ILE A 95 -3.38 1.37 0.16
C ILE A 95 -2.77 1.85 1.47
N GLU A 96 -1.53 1.47 1.74
CA GLU A 96 -0.76 1.96 2.88
C GLU A 96 0.42 2.79 2.36
N LYS A 97 0.68 3.92 3.04
CA LYS A 97 1.70 4.89 2.62
C LYS A 97 2.33 5.60 3.82
N ASP A 98 3.63 5.83 3.74
CA ASP A 98 4.42 6.57 4.76
C ASP A 98 5.09 7.78 4.15
N GLY A 99 4.80 8.99 4.63
CA GLY A 99 5.37 10.26 4.11
C GLY A 99 5.16 10.52 2.61
N PHE A 100 4.58 9.58 1.86
CA PHE A 100 4.65 9.51 0.40
C PHE A 100 4.00 10.71 -0.30
N LEU A 101 2.96 11.28 0.31
CA LEU A 101 2.24 12.42 -0.27
C LEU A 101 3.07 13.71 -0.29
N GLU A 102 4.07 13.82 0.60
CA GLU A 102 4.88 15.04 0.76
C GLU A 102 5.79 15.30 -0.44
N PHE A 103 6.06 14.26 -1.23
CA PHE A 103 6.87 14.34 -2.45
C PHE A 103 6.08 14.81 -3.69
N PHE A 104 4.77 15.07 -3.56
CA PHE A 104 3.92 15.44 -4.68
C PHE A 104 3.49 16.91 -4.60
N ASP A 105 3.63 17.63 -5.71
CA ASP A 105 2.93 18.89 -5.90
C ASP A 105 1.40 18.67 -5.94
N LYS A 106 0.62 19.75 -5.79
CA LYS A 106 -0.86 19.69 -5.75
C LYS A 106 -1.49 19.00 -6.96
N LYS A 107 -0.94 19.21 -8.17
CA LYS A 107 -1.45 18.63 -9.42
C LYS A 107 -1.16 17.13 -9.47
N SER A 108 0.06 16.74 -9.11
CA SER A 108 0.51 15.35 -9.08
C SER A 108 -0.21 14.56 -7.98
N LEU A 109 -0.44 15.17 -6.80
CA LEU A 109 -1.25 14.60 -5.72
C LEU A 109 -2.70 14.36 -6.17
N SER A 110 -3.33 15.35 -6.80
CA SER A 110 -4.70 15.22 -7.31
C SER A 110 -4.83 14.07 -8.32
N LYS A 111 -3.84 13.94 -9.22
CA LYS A 111 -3.78 12.84 -10.18
C LYS A 111 -3.60 11.48 -9.50
N MET A 112 -2.75 11.41 -8.47
CA MET A 112 -2.54 10.17 -7.72
C MET A 112 -3.81 9.74 -6.98
N LEU A 113 -4.48 10.66 -6.30
CA LEU A 113 -5.74 10.37 -5.61
C LEU A 113 -6.83 9.89 -6.59
N PHE A 114 -6.87 10.46 -7.79
CA PHE A 114 -7.74 9.96 -8.86
C PHE A 114 -7.39 8.52 -9.24
N VAL A 115 -6.10 8.20 -9.43
CA VAL A 115 -5.65 6.84 -9.72
C VAL A 115 -5.99 5.87 -8.59
N TRP A 116 -5.75 6.25 -7.34
CA TRP A 116 -6.07 5.44 -6.17
C TRP A 116 -7.56 5.13 -6.08
N ARG A 117 -8.42 6.12 -6.33
CA ARG A 117 -9.87 5.92 -6.40
C ARG A 117 -10.28 4.89 -7.46
N GLN A 118 -9.57 4.81 -8.59
CA GLN A 118 -9.89 3.84 -9.64
C GLN A 118 -9.51 2.41 -9.26
N ILE A 119 -8.36 2.22 -8.60
CA ILE A 119 -7.84 0.89 -8.27
C ILE A 119 -8.39 0.32 -6.97
N LEU A 120 -8.84 1.18 -6.04
CA LEU A 120 -9.53 0.77 -4.82
C LEU A 120 -10.86 0.12 -5.16
N ASN A 121 -11.18 -0.98 -4.46
CA ASN A 121 -12.51 -1.54 -4.48
C ASN A 121 -13.49 -0.70 -3.62
N ASP A 122 -14.78 -0.97 -3.73
CA ASP A 122 -15.84 -0.18 -3.09
C ASP A 122 -15.76 -0.17 -1.55
N GLU A 123 -15.19 -1.22 -0.94
CA GLU A 123 -14.94 -1.31 0.51
C GLU A 123 -13.50 -0.94 0.89
N GLY A 124 -12.70 -0.53 -0.10
CA GLY A 124 -11.27 -0.32 0.01
C GLY A 124 -10.93 0.97 0.75
N PHE A 125 -9.75 1.00 1.35
CA PHE A 125 -9.34 2.09 2.21
C PHE A 125 -7.88 2.47 2.06
N ILE A 126 -7.59 3.67 2.52
CA ILE A 126 -6.24 4.23 2.55
C ILE A 126 -5.90 4.47 4.01
N THR A 127 -4.77 3.96 4.46
CA THR A 127 -4.19 4.35 5.75
C THR A 127 -2.93 5.16 5.53
N THR A 128 -2.64 5.99 6.51
CA THR A 128 -1.42 6.78 6.55
C THR A 128 -0.84 6.62 7.94
N ARG A 129 0.44 6.31 8.05
CA ARG A 129 1.12 6.45 9.33
C ARG A 129 1.37 7.93 9.61
N ILE A 130 0.92 8.38 10.78
CA ILE A 130 1.41 9.63 11.35
C ILE A 130 2.81 9.29 11.89
N PRO A 131 3.87 10.01 11.51
CA PRO A 131 5.18 9.81 12.12
C PRO A 131 5.03 9.95 13.63
N VAL A 132 5.41 8.91 14.39
CA VAL A 132 5.51 9.05 15.84
C VAL A 132 6.77 9.88 16.07
N TYR A 133 6.62 11.21 16.11
CA TYR A 133 7.65 12.06 16.70
C TYR A 133 7.78 11.62 18.15
N ARG A 134 8.84 10.86 18.45
CA ARG A 134 9.27 10.66 19.83
C ARG A 134 9.82 12.00 20.28
N ASN A 135 9.05 12.68 21.14
CA ASN A 135 9.58 13.75 21.99
C ASN A 135 10.71 13.21 22.86
#